data_AF-X0I838-F1
#
_entry.id   AF-X0I838-F1
#
_cell.length_a   1.000
_cell.length_b   1.000
_cell.length_c   1.000
_cell.angle_alpha   90.00
_cell.angle_beta   90.00
_cell.angle_gamma   90.00
#
_symmetry.space_group_name_H-M   'P 1'
#
loop_
_entity.id
_entity.type
_entity.pdbx_description
1 polymer ?
#
loop_
_entity_poly.entity_id
_entity_poly.type
_entity_poly.pdbx_seq_one_letter_code
_entity_poly.pdbx_strand_id
1 'polypeptide(L)'
;MYFLRLTKIKPAVDKVAAEAWTGTKIGEEEAQRVERVLDVRQGELCWVTGTVYMEMPLKPNILEDVSKDRWISAPILTPKYFSKDDQVMLEDESGRIRLVGDVLKTVNLVTGCIIGVMGTENANGELEVIDIKFPDLPPQPDRWSLSKPNSEKAKTKDEDEDMADASEAKKGNSKIAIVSGLSFSGTDASHALELELLSEYLLGEAMTPLSQIDVSHISRLVIAGNSISTTDRKPPAADEALPEKKAQKKYGYDASAYNPLPSQLFDAFIAELLPSIPITMLPGAQDPANASYPQQPVHPAMFPSARAYARDPAAPATQPGWFDTVTNPWEAELEGWRFLGTGGQNVDDVFKYVGSDDRLGMMEAMCRWRCCAPTAPDTLWSYPFQDDDPFVMQTCPHLYFVGNQPHFTTKVIHGPEGQSVRLVTVPSFAETKELVLIDTETLEVERVKISAT
;
A
#
# COMPACT_ATOMS: atom_id res chain seq x y z
N MET A 1 -16.03 -7.81 7.15
CA MET A 1 -15.21 -6.84 6.40
C MET A 1 -15.99 -6.02 5.35
N TYR A 2 -16.52 -6.58 4.25
CA TYR A 2 -17.21 -5.77 3.21
C TYR A 2 -18.34 -4.87 3.74
N PHE A 3 -19.20 -5.42 4.61
CA PHE A 3 -20.23 -4.63 5.28
C PHE A 3 -19.64 -3.43 6.06
N LEU A 4 -18.60 -3.65 6.86
CA LEU A 4 -17.93 -2.58 7.62
C LEU A 4 -17.36 -1.50 6.70
N ARG A 5 -16.77 -1.91 5.57
CA ARG A 5 -16.24 -0.99 4.56
C ARG A 5 -17.36 -0.15 3.96
N LEU A 6 -18.45 -0.79 3.55
CA LEU A 6 -19.64 -0.11 3.03
C LEU A 6 -20.18 0.88 4.06
N THR A 7 -20.37 0.48 5.32
CA THR A 7 -20.85 1.37 6.39
C THR A 7 -19.96 2.58 6.61
N LYS A 8 -18.63 2.42 6.58
CA LYS A 8 -17.68 3.53 6.77
C LYS A 8 -17.62 4.50 5.58
N ILE A 9 -17.69 3.99 4.34
CA ILE A 9 -17.45 4.79 3.13
C ILE A 9 -18.75 5.32 2.51
N LYS A 10 -19.87 4.60 2.63
CA LYS A 10 -21.18 4.98 2.07
C LYS A 10 -21.59 6.42 2.41
N PRO A 11 -21.43 6.94 3.65
CA PRO A 11 -21.80 8.32 3.95
C PRO A 11 -21.05 9.36 3.10
N ALA A 12 -19.77 9.12 2.78
CA ALA A 12 -18.99 10.02 1.95
C ALA A 12 -19.42 9.93 0.48
N VAL A 13 -19.71 8.73 -0.02
CA VAL A 13 -20.23 8.51 -1.38
C VAL A 13 -21.61 9.16 -1.54
N ASP A 14 -22.52 8.91 -0.60
CA ASP A 14 -23.89 9.45 -0.62
C ASP A 14 -23.87 10.98 -0.60
N LYS A 15 -22.93 11.61 0.13
CA LYS A 15 -22.74 13.06 0.12
C LYS A 15 -22.38 13.57 -1.28
N VAL A 16 -21.34 12.98 -1.91
CA VAL A 16 -20.88 13.39 -3.26
C VAL A 16 -21.95 13.11 -4.31
N ALA A 17 -22.63 11.97 -4.22
CA ALA A 17 -23.73 11.57 -5.10
C ALA A 17 -24.92 12.52 -4.97
N ALA A 18 -25.33 12.86 -3.74
CA ALA A 18 -26.42 13.80 -3.51
C ALA A 18 -26.09 15.21 -4.03
N GLU A 19 -24.87 15.71 -3.79
CA GLU A 19 -24.42 17.01 -4.31
C GLU A 19 -24.41 17.04 -5.85
N ALA A 20 -24.08 15.92 -6.50
CA ALA A 20 -24.03 15.84 -7.96
C ALA A 20 -25.40 15.60 -8.62
N TRP A 21 -26.26 14.79 -8.00
CA TRP A 21 -27.45 14.24 -8.68
C TRP A 21 -28.79 14.75 -8.13
N THR A 22 -28.83 15.37 -6.96
CA THR A 22 -30.09 15.93 -6.42
C THR A 22 -30.64 17.00 -7.36
N GLY A 23 -31.90 16.84 -7.79
CA GLY A 23 -32.55 17.74 -8.75
C GLY A 23 -32.12 17.54 -10.21
N THR A 24 -31.27 16.56 -10.51
CA THR A 24 -30.93 16.20 -11.89
C THR A 24 -32.11 15.53 -12.57
N LYS A 25 -32.51 16.06 -13.72
CA LYS A 25 -33.60 15.51 -14.54
C LYS A 25 -33.09 15.03 -15.88
N ILE A 26 -33.44 13.80 -16.24
CA ILE A 26 -33.18 13.23 -17.57
C ILE A 26 -34.54 12.90 -18.17
N GLY A 27 -34.95 13.66 -19.20
CA GLY A 27 -36.31 13.60 -19.71
C GLY A 27 -37.33 14.17 -18.71
N GLU A 28 -38.35 13.38 -18.37
CA GLU A 28 -39.38 13.76 -17.40
C GLU A 28 -39.10 13.27 -15.98
N GLU A 29 -38.03 12.50 -15.79
CA GLU A 29 -37.72 11.85 -14.52
C GLU A 29 -36.61 12.55 -13.75
N GLU A 30 -36.77 12.57 -12.43
CA GLU A 30 -35.81 13.15 -11.49
C GLU A 30 -35.08 12.03 -10.76
N ALA A 31 -33.75 12.13 -10.67
CA ALA A 31 -32.93 11.11 -10.05
C ALA A 31 -33.27 10.95 -8.57
N GLN A 32 -33.87 9.81 -8.19
CA GLN A 32 -34.21 9.50 -6.81
C GLN A 32 -33.17 8.63 -6.12
N ARG A 33 -32.88 8.92 -4.85
CA ARG A 33 -32.04 8.05 -4.04
C ARG A 33 -32.81 6.78 -3.68
N VAL A 34 -32.18 5.64 -3.93
CA VAL A 34 -32.67 4.34 -3.48
C VAL A 34 -31.73 3.81 -2.40
N GLU A 35 -32.29 3.31 -1.29
CA GLU A 35 -31.48 2.84 -0.16
C GLU A 35 -30.86 1.46 -0.43
N ARG A 36 -31.60 0.57 -1.10
CA ARG A 36 -31.19 -0.81 -1.38
C ARG A 36 -31.09 -1.10 -2.87
N VAL A 37 -30.07 -1.83 -3.27
CA VAL A 37 -29.76 -2.16 -4.66
C VAL A 37 -30.90 -2.93 -5.36
N LEU A 38 -31.61 -3.80 -4.65
CA LEU A 38 -32.77 -4.53 -5.22
C LEU A 38 -34.07 -3.73 -5.26
N ASP A 39 -34.12 -2.52 -4.68
CA ASP A 39 -35.31 -1.65 -4.73
C ASP A 39 -35.34 -0.76 -5.98
N VAL A 40 -34.31 -0.83 -6.84
CA VAL A 40 -34.27 -0.19 -8.16
C VAL A 40 -35.43 -0.71 -9.01
N ARG A 41 -36.12 0.19 -9.71
CA ARG A 41 -37.27 -0.16 -10.56
C ARG A 41 -37.02 0.18 -12.02
N GLN A 42 -37.50 -0.71 -12.87
CA GLN A 42 -37.50 -0.50 -14.32
C GLN A 42 -38.18 0.81 -14.70
N GLY A 43 -37.45 1.61 -15.49
CA GLY A 43 -37.94 2.86 -16.04
C GLY A 43 -37.86 4.05 -15.10
N GLU A 44 -37.52 3.87 -13.82
CA GLU A 44 -37.30 4.97 -12.87
C GLU A 44 -35.80 5.36 -12.87
N LEU A 45 -35.50 6.65 -13.01
CA LEU A 45 -34.15 7.20 -12.86
C LEU A 45 -33.80 7.26 -11.37
N CYS A 46 -32.78 6.51 -10.97
CA CYS A 46 -32.36 6.46 -9.58
C CYS A 46 -30.84 6.42 -9.41
N TRP A 47 -30.41 6.59 -8.17
CA TRP A 47 -29.04 6.36 -7.78
C TRP A 47 -28.94 5.58 -6.47
N VAL A 48 -27.92 4.73 -6.39
CA VAL A 48 -27.68 3.84 -5.27
C VAL A 48 -26.18 3.69 -5.02
N THR A 49 -25.82 3.48 -3.76
CA THR A 49 -24.44 3.24 -3.32
C THR A 49 -24.27 1.82 -2.83
N GLY A 50 -23.25 1.13 -3.35
CA GLY A 50 -22.94 -0.25 -2.99
C GLY A 50 -21.47 -0.60 -3.19
N THR A 51 -21.16 -1.87 -2.94
CA THR A 51 -19.83 -2.47 -3.10
C THR A 51 -19.72 -3.07 -4.50
N VAL A 52 -18.66 -2.73 -5.23
CA VAL A 52 -18.37 -3.34 -6.52
C VAL A 52 -17.91 -4.78 -6.31
N TYR A 53 -18.48 -5.70 -7.08
CA TYR A 53 -18.00 -7.07 -7.22
C TYR A 53 -17.70 -7.35 -8.69
N MET A 54 -16.45 -7.74 -8.97
CA MET A 54 -15.99 -8.09 -10.32
C MET A 54 -15.98 -9.61 -10.48
N GLU A 55 -16.86 -10.12 -11.34
CA GLU A 55 -16.83 -11.50 -11.81
C GLU A 55 -15.95 -11.57 -13.05
N MET A 56 -14.78 -12.19 -12.90
CA MET A 56 -13.73 -12.21 -13.90
C MET A 56 -13.38 -13.66 -14.24
N PRO A 57 -13.50 -14.11 -15.50
CA PRO A 57 -13.29 -15.52 -15.87
C PRO A 57 -11.87 -16.04 -15.59
N LEU A 58 -10.86 -15.17 -15.55
CA LEU A 58 -9.47 -15.53 -15.31
C LEU A 58 -9.06 -15.46 -13.83
N LYS A 59 -9.97 -15.05 -12.93
CA LYS A 59 -9.72 -15.03 -11.49
C LYS A 59 -9.58 -16.48 -10.99
N PRO A 60 -8.57 -16.79 -10.16
CA PRO A 60 -8.34 -18.16 -9.68
C PRO A 60 -9.52 -18.66 -8.84
N ASN A 61 -9.89 -19.91 -9.05
CA ASN A 61 -10.99 -20.55 -8.34
C ASN A 61 -10.49 -21.83 -7.66
N ILE A 62 -10.39 -21.78 -6.34
CA ILE A 62 -9.90 -22.90 -5.52
C ILE A 62 -10.76 -24.15 -5.71
N LEU A 63 -12.09 -24.00 -5.87
CA LEU A 63 -12.99 -25.14 -6.05
C LEU A 63 -12.72 -25.85 -7.38
N GLU A 64 -12.39 -25.10 -8.44
CA GLU A 64 -11.97 -25.69 -9.71
C GLU A 64 -10.64 -26.43 -9.57
N ASP A 65 -9.66 -25.85 -8.88
CA ASP A 65 -8.35 -26.47 -8.68
C ASP A 65 -8.43 -27.76 -7.85
N VAL A 66 -9.27 -27.76 -6.81
CA VAL A 66 -9.58 -28.95 -6.00
C VAL A 66 -10.28 -30.01 -6.85
N SER A 67 -11.26 -29.63 -7.68
CA SER A 67 -11.97 -30.57 -8.55
C SER A 67 -11.08 -31.22 -9.61
N LYS A 68 -9.99 -30.56 -10.00
CA LYS A 68 -9.02 -31.01 -11.01
C LYS A 68 -7.80 -31.73 -10.40
N ASP A 69 -7.84 -32.09 -9.11
CA ASP A 69 -6.75 -32.72 -8.36
C ASP A 69 -5.39 -31.96 -8.43
N ARG A 70 -5.43 -30.63 -8.57
CA ARG A 70 -4.22 -29.79 -8.69
C ARG A 70 -3.60 -29.36 -7.35
N TRP A 71 -4.10 -29.86 -6.22
CA TRP A 71 -3.74 -29.49 -4.85
C TRP A 71 -2.25 -29.60 -4.49
N ILE A 72 -1.45 -30.36 -5.25
CA ILE A 72 -0.01 -30.57 -4.97
C ILE A 72 0.88 -29.57 -5.74
N SER A 73 0.38 -28.98 -6.83
CA SER A 73 1.14 -28.02 -7.62
C SER A 73 0.90 -26.61 -7.10
N ALA A 74 1.95 -25.79 -7.03
CA ALA A 74 1.78 -24.36 -6.79
C ALA A 74 0.79 -23.81 -7.85
N PRO A 75 -0.27 -23.08 -7.45
CA PRO A 75 -1.23 -22.55 -8.40
C PRO A 75 -0.49 -21.67 -9.42
N ILE A 76 -0.89 -21.79 -10.70
CA ILE A 76 -0.29 -21.00 -11.77
C ILE A 76 -0.58 -19.54 -11.46
N LEU A 77 0.46 -18.75 -11.24
CA LEU A 77 0.34 -17.30 -11.04
C LEU A 77 -0.17 -16.68 -12.34
N THR A 78 -1.47 -16.36 -12.39
CA THR A 78 -2.05 -15.59 -13.48
C THR A 78 -1.60 -14.13 -13.35
N PRO A 79 -0.89 -13.58 -14.34
CA PRO A 79 -0.32 -12.24 -14.25
C PRO A 79 -1.39 -11.14 -14.22
N LYS A 80 -2.53 -11.36 -14.89
CA LYS A 80 -3.73 -10.53 -14.82
C LYS A 80 -4.98 -11.41 -14.83
N TYR A 81 -6.02 -10.95 -14.14
CA TYR A 81 -7.38 -11.49 -14.17
C TYR A 81 -8.25 -10.76 -15.22
N PHE A 82 -7.83 -9.57 -15.65
CA PHE A 82 -8.56 -8.74 -16.61
C PHE A 82 -8.87 -9.47 -17.93
N SER A 83 -10.15 -9.44 -18.32
CA SER A 83 -10.67 -9.96 -19.58
C SER A 83 -11.71 -9.01 -20.18
N LYS A 84 -12.00 -9.18 -21.47
CA LYS A 84 -13.10 -8.45 -22.14
C LYS A 84 -14.48 -8.93 -21.68
N ASP A 85 -14.53 -10.13 -21.12
CA ASP A 85 -15.76 -10.79 -20.66
C ASP A 85 -16.04 -10.55 -19.17
N ASP A 86 -15.30 -9.64 -18.54
CA ASP A 86 -15.47 -9.29 -17.12
C ASP A 86 -16.84 -8.64 -16.90
N GLN A 87 -17.49 -9.02 -15.79
CA GLN A 87 -18.79 -8.49 -15.40
C GLN A 87 -18.67 -7.67 -14.11
N VAL A 88 -19.24 -6.47 -14.14
CA VAL A 88 -19.30 -5.57 -12.99
C VAL A 88 -20.67 -5.72 -12.34
N MET A 89 -20.68 -6.02 -11.04
CA MET A 89 -21.88 -6.05 -10.22
C MET A 89 -21.77 -5.04 -9.08
N LEU A 90 -22.92 -4.58 -8.60
CA LEU A 90 -23.04 -3.77 -7.40
C LEU A 90 -23.80 -4.58 -6.34
N GLU A 91 -23.23 -4.65 -5.13
CA GLU A 91 -23.73 -5.44 -4.01
C GLU A 91 -23.97 -4.57 -2.77
N ASP A 92 -25.05 -4.86 -2.06
CA ASP A 92 -25.35 -4.32 -0.73
C ASP A 92 -25.95 -5.41 0.19
N GLU A 93 -26.54 -5.03 1.33
CA GLU A 93 -27.20 -6.00 2.22
C GLU A 93 -28.45 -6.68 1.63
N SER A 94 -29.03 -6.15 0.55
CA SER A 94 -30.23 -6.68 -0.08
C SER A 94 -29.93 -7.73 -1.14
N GLY A 95 -28.83 -7.56 -1.88
CA GLY A 95 -28.42 -8.48 -2.94
C GLY A 95 -27.47 -7.82 -3.93
N ARG A 96 -27.50 -8.29 -5.18
CA ARG A 96 -26.61 -7.85 -6.26
C ARG A 96 -27.39 -7.51 -7.52
N ILE A 97 -26.97 -6.45 -8.21
CA ILE A 97 -27.43 -6.08 -9.56
C ILE A 97 -26.23 -6.00 -10.50
N ARG A 98 -26.42 -6.40 -11.76
CA ARG A 98 -25.38 -6.26 -12.79
C ARG A 98 -25.37 -4.85 -13.34
N LEU A 99 -24.19 -4.27 -13.49
CA LEU A 99 -23.99 -2.95 -14.08
C LEU A 99 -23.63 -3.09 -15.56
N VAL A 100 -24.29 -2.32 -16.43
CA VAL A 100 -24.00 -2.22 -17.86
C VAL A 100 -23.89 -0.77 -18.29
N GLY A 101 -23.23 -0.51 -19.42
CA GLY A 101 -23.06 0.84 -19.98
C GLY A 101 -21.61 1.19 -20.29
N ASP A 102 -21.41 2.15 -21.19
CA ASP A 102 -20.07 2.53 -21.67
C ASP A 102 -19.27 3.31 -20.62
N VAL A 103 -19.94 3.95 -19.65
CA VAL A 103 -19.30 4.68 -18.55
C VAL A 103 -18.38 3.78 -17.73
N LEU A 104 -18.73 2.49 -17.58
CA LEU A 104 -17.92 1.51 -16.87
C LEU A 104 -16.54 1.28 -17.51
N LYS A 105 -16.38 1.56 -18.81
CA LYS A 105 -15.09 1.45 -19.52
C LYS A 105 -14.19 2.67 -19.30
N THR A 106 -14.76 3.78 -18.81
CA THR A 106 -14.03 5.04 -18.60
C THR A 106 -13.34 5.10 -17.23
N VAL A 107 -13.74 4.24 -16.31
CA VAL A 107 -13.21 4.16 -14.96
C VAL A 107 -12.61 2.79 -14.70
N ASN A 108 -11.49 2.76 -13.99
CA ASN A 108 -10.99 1.50 -13.45
C ASN A 108 -11.84 1.15 -12.22
N LEU A 109 -12.36 -0.08 -12.15
CA LEU A 109 -13.08 -0.59 -10.99
C LEU A 109 -12.47 -1.94 -10.61
N VAL A 110 -12.43 -2.21 -9.30
CA VAL A 110 -12.01 -3.50 -8.76
C VAL A 110 -13.00 -3.97 -7.71
N THR A 111 -12.99 -5.28 -7.42
CA THR A 111 -13.81 -5.82 -6.32
C THR A 111 -13.48 -5.08 -5.01
N GLY A 112 -14.53 -4.75 -4.25
CA GLY A 112 -14.43 -4.17 -2.92
C GLY A 112 -14.36 -2.65 -2.87
N CYS A 113 -14.38 -1.96 -4.03
CA CYS A 113 -14.59 -0.51 -4.11
C CYS A 113 -16.03 -0.15 -3.72
N ILE A 114 -16.21 0.97 -3.01
CA ILE A 114 -17.55 1.50 -2.72
C ILE A 114 -17.81 2.67 -3.66
N ILE A 115 -18.88 2.58 -4.45
CA ILE A 115 -19.22 3.57 -5.47
C ILE A 115 -20.70 3.92 -5.40
N GLY A 116 -21.02 5.14 -5.83
CA GLY A 116 -22.38 5.56 -6.15
C GLY A 116 -22.57 5.42 -7.65
N VAL A 117 -23.71 4.86 -8.06
CA VAL A 117 -24.09 4.74 -9.48
C VAL A 117 -25.45 5.38 -9.69
N MET A 118 -25.58 6.13 -10.78
CA MET A 118 -26.86 6.67 -11.26
C MET A 118 -27.23 5.99 -12.57
N GLY A 119 -28.48 5.56 -12.70
CA GLY A 119 -28.94 4.83 -13.87
C GLY A 119 -30.41 4.46 -13.80
N THR A 120 -30.81 3.59 -14.72
CA THR A 120 -32.16 2.99 -14.74
C THR A 120 -32.04 1.50 -15.04
N GLU A 121 -32.97 0.69 -14.52
CA GLU A 121 -32.99 -0.74 -14.77
C GLU A 121 -33.56 -1.04 -16.17
N ASN A 122 -32.87 -1.89 -16.92
CA ASN A 122 -33.29 -2.34 -18.24
C ASN A 122 -34.25 -3.54 -18.16
N ALA A 123 -34.80 -3.98 -19.30
CA ALA A 123 -35.74 -5.11 -19.35
C ALA A 123 -35.14 -6.47 -18.93
N ASN A 124 -33.80 -6.57 -18.83
CA ASN A 124 -33.09 -7.78 -18.40
C ASN A 124 -32.80 -7.80 -16.90
N GLY A 125 -33.18 -6.76 -16.15
CA GLY A 125 -32.87 -6.62 -14.73
C GLY A 125 -31.43 -6.15 -14.45
N GLU A 126 -30.79 -5.51 -15.43
CA GLU A 126 -29.46 -4.93 -15.29
C GLU A 126 -29.57 -3.40 -15.18
N LEU A 127 -28.70 -2.77 -14.40
CA LEU A 127 -28.68 -1.32 -14.24
C LEU A 127 -27.83 -0.70 -15.36
N GLU A 128 -28.47 0.08 -16.24
CA GLU A 128 -27.78 0.88 -17.24
C GLU A 128 -27.23 2.16 -16.59
N VAL A 129 -25.90 2.19 -16.42
CA VAL A 129 -25.19 3.23 -15.68
C VAL A 129 -24.93 4.44 -16.57
N ILE A 130 -25.41 5.59 -16.10
CA ILE A 130 -25.27 6.89 -16.76
C ILE A 130 -24.12 7.70 -16.14
N ASP A 131 -23.91 7.61 -14.83
CA ASP A 131 -22.84 8.31 -14.12
C ASP A 131 -22.39 7.52 -12.88
N ILE A 132 -21.13 7.75 -12.47
CA ILE A 132 -20.50 7.10 -11.31
C ILE A 132 -19.86 8.17 -10.44
N LYS A 133 -20.00 8.03 -9.12
CA LYS A 133 -19.32 8.88 -8.14
C LYS A 133 -18.53 8.06 -7.13
N PHE A 134 -17.37 8.59 -6.77
CA PHE A 134 -16.46 8.08 -5.76
C PHE A 134 -16.56 8.95 -4.50
N PRO A 135 -16.17 8.44 -3.32
CA PRO A 135 -16.15 9.25 -2.10
C PRO A 135 -15.07 10.36 -2.11
N ASP A 136 -14.15 10.32 -3.09
CA ASP A 136 -13.00 11.20 -3.22
C ASP A 136 -12.08 11.17 -1.99
N LEU A 137 -11.10 12.07 -1.90
CA LEU A 137 -10.14 12.11 -0.80
C LEU A 137 -10.81 12.35 0.56
N PRO A 138 -10.38 11.66 1.63
CA PRO A 138 -10.85 11.94 2.98
C PRO A 138 -10.34 13.30 3.49
N PRO A 139 -10.82 13.81 4.64
CA PRO A 139 -10.29 15.02 5.24
C PRO A 139 -8.78 14.88 5.51
N GLN A 140 -8.00 15.90 5.12
CA GLN A 140 -6.57 15.93 5.36
C GLN A 140 -6.27 16.76 6.62
N PRO A 141 -5.60 16.20 7.64
CA PRO A 141 -5.20 16.97 8.80
C PRO A 141 -4.06 17.95 8.45
N ASP A 142 -3.96 19.05 9.20
CA ASP A 142 -2.81 19.97 9.08
C ASP A 142 -1.50 19.31 9.52
N ARG A 143 -0.38 19.84 9.02
CA ARG A 143 0.96 19.41 9.47
C ARG A 143 1.10 19.57 10.99
N TRP A 144 1.68 18.58 11.66
CA TRP A 144 1.82 18.46 13.11
C TRP A 144 0.51 18.30 13.91
N SER A 145 -0.59 17.89 13.28
CA SER A 145 -1.86 17.74 14.01
C SER A 145 -1.83 16.67 15.09
N LEU A 146 -1.06 15.59 14.93
CA LEU A 146 -1.04 14.47 15.91
C LEU A 146 0.07 14.65 16.95
N SER A 147 1.14 15.39 16.61
CA SER A 147 2.27 15.64 17.51
C SER A 147 2.15 16.91 18.36
N LYS A 148 1.17 17.79 18.11
CA LYS A 148 0.91 18.95 18.99
C LYS A 148 0.52 18.47 20.40
N PRO A 149 1.26 18.86 21.47
CA PRO A 149 0.73 18.72 22.82
C PRO A 149 -0.54 19.56 22.91
N ASN A 150 -1.58 18.99 23.51
CA ASN A 150 -2.92 19.54 23.59
C ASN A 150 -2.91 20.87 24.37
N SER A 151 -2.58 21.99 23.72
CA SER A 151 -2.64 23.34 24.29
C SER A 151 -4.06 23.90 24.17
N GLU A 152 -5.04 23.13 24.64
CA GLU A 152 -6.41 23.61 24.88
C GLU A 152 -6.73 23.52 26.38
N LYS A 153 -5.92 24.20 27.21
CA LYS A 153 -6.40 24.71 28.51
C LYS A 153 -5.77 26.06 28.82
N ALA A 154 -6.67 27.00 29.11
CA ALA A 154 -6.47 28.32 29.71
C ALA A 154 -5.87 29.42 28.81
N LYS A 155 -6.77 30.20 28.17
CA LYS A 155 -6.57 31.66 28.09
C LYS A 155 -6.63 32.23 29.51
N THR A 156 -5.51 32.27 30.19
CA THR A 156 -5.25 33.25 31.25
C THR A 156 -4.21 34.20 30.70
N LYS A 157 -4.62 35.46 30.52
CA LYS A 157 -3.68 36.59 30.44
C LYS A 157 -2.87 36.55 31.74
N ASP A 158 -1.55 36.47 31.63
CA ASP A 158 -0.65 37.27 32.45
C ASP A 158 0.72 37.33 31.80
N GLU A 159 1.39 38.44 32.10
CA GLU A 159 2.52 39.07 31.44
C GLU A 159 3.86 38.38 31.76
N ASP A 160 4.81 38.50 30.82
CA ASP A 160 6.27 38.41 30.95
C ASP A 160 6.86 37.38 31.93
N GLU A 161 7.28 36.22 31.43
CA GLU A 161 8.50 35.56 31.91
C GLU A 161 9.26 34.92 30.73
N ASP A 162 10.46 35.45 30.49
CA ASP A 162 11.49 34.92 29.59
C ASP A 162 11.80 33.45 29.94
N MET A 163 11.35 32.51 29.10
CA MET A 163 11.80 31.12 29.13
C MET A 163 12.72 30.87 27.95
N ALA A 164 14.02 30.99 28.23
CA ALA A 164 15.07 30.34 27.48
C ALA A 164 14.84 28.82 27.44
N ASP A 165 15.31 28.20 26.35
CA ASP A 165 15.48 26.76 26.15
C ASP A 165 14.28 25.95 25.61
N ALA A 166 13.47 26.56 24.75
CA ALA A 166 12.92 25.80 23.63
C ALA A 166 14.07 25.59 22.63
N SER A 167 14.76 24.45 22.75
CA SER A 167 15.76 23.99 21.79
C SER A 167 15.28 24.31 20.38
N GLU A 168 15.99 25.19 19.68
CA GLU A 168 15.77 25.48 18.27
C GLU A 168 15.67 24.13 17.54
N ALA A 169 14.44 23.72 17.20
CA ALA A 169 14.23 22.60 16.29
C ALA A 169 15.03 22.97 15.05
N LYS A 170 16.09 22.20 14.77
CA LYS A 170 17.01 22.44 13.66
C LYS A 170 16.18 22.74 12.40
N LYS A 171 16.08 24.01 12.03
CA LYS A 171 15.62 24.44 10.70
C LYS A 171 16.72 24.04 9.73
N GLY A 172 16.66 22.80 9.27
CA GLY A 172 17.53 22.29 8.23
C GLY A 172 16.75 21.24 7.46
N ASN A 173 16.79 21.32 6.13
CA ASN A 173 16.12 20.48 5.16
C ASN A 173 16.33 18.99 5.45
N SER A 174 15.52 18.40 6.33
CA SER A 174 15.62 16.99 6.68
C SER A 174 15.07 16.17 5.51
N LYS A 175 15.79 15.12 5.11
CA LYS A 175 15.37 14.19 4.05
C LYS A 175 15.00 12.83 4.66
N ILE A 176 14.00 12.17 4.10
CA ILE A 176 13.67 10.76 4.42
C ILE A 176 14.07 9.91 3.23
N ALA A 177 14.92 8.92 3.46
CA ALA A 177 15.32 7.93 2.47
C ALA A 177 14.32 6.76 2.47
N ILE A 178 13.84 6.33 1.30
CA ILE A 178 12.99 5.15 1.13
C ILE A 178 13.61 4.22 0.09
N VAL A 179 13.80 2.97 0.49
CA VAL A 179 14.26 1.88 -0.37
C VAL A 179 13.27 0.71 -0.27
N SER A 180 13.13 -0.08 -1.33
CA SER A 180 12.31 -1.29 -1.32
C SER A 180 13.00 -2.40 -2.09
N GLY A 181 12.67 -3.66 -1.82
CA GLY A 181 13.22 -4.77 -2.60
C GLY A 181 14.73 -4.89 -2.52
N LEU A 182 15.31 -4.80 -1.31
CA LEU A 182 16.74 -5.07 -1.10
C LEU A 182 17.07 -6.53 -1.44
N SER A 183 16.12 -7.45 -1.19
CA SER A 183 16.16 -8.85 -1.64
C SER A 183 17.49 -9.57 -1.36
N PHE A 184 18.05 -9.39 -0.16
CA PHE A 184 19.24 -10.12 0.28
C PHE A 184 19.04 -11.61 0.03
N SER A 185 19.97 -12.23 -0.69
CA SER A 185 19.89 -13.63 -1.11
C SER A 185 21.15 -14.37 -0.66
N GLY A 186 21.00 -15.65 -0.35
CA GLY A 186 22.14 -16.52 -0.06
C GLY A 186 22.78 -17.13 -1.32
N THR A 187 22.18 -16.94 -2.49
CA THR A 187 22.61 -17.55 -3.76
C THR A 187 22.84 -16.53 -4.87
N ASP A 188 22.13 -15.40 -4.83
CA ASP A 188 22.22 -14.33 -5.83
C ASP A 188 23.01 -13.16 -5.26
N ALA A 189 24.19 -12.91 -5.82
CA ALA A 189 25.08 -11.80 -5.47
C ALA A 189 25.11 -10.72 -6.57
N SER A 190 24.15 -10.72 -7.50
CA SER A 190 24.11 -9.81 -8.67
C SER A 190 24.14 -8.32 -8.32
N HIS A 191 23.79 -7.97 -7.09
CA HIS A 191 23.68 -6.60 -6.63
C HIS A 191 24.32 -6.34 -5.27
N ALA A 192 25.23 -7.23 -4.84
CA ALA A 192 25.93 -7.11 -3.57
C ALA A 192 26.80 -5.85 -3.52
N LEU A 193 27.50 -5.54 -4.63
CA LEU A 193 28.34 -4.34 -4.72
C LEU A 193 27.52 -3.06 -4.57
N GLU A 194 26.34 -2.98 -5.19
CA GLU A 194 25.50 -1.80 -5.05
C GLU A 194 24.85 -1.68 -3.67
N LEU A 195 24.67 -2.78 -2.94
CA LEU A 195 24.26 -2.72 -1.53
C LEU A 195 25.38 -2.15 -0.66
N GLU A 196 26.65 -2.51 -0.92
CA GLU A 196 27.81 -1.90 -0.25
C GLU A 196 27.94 -0.41 -0.61
N LEU A 197 27.79 -0.04 -1.88
CA LEU A 197 27.78 1.38 -2.28
C LEU A 197 26.60 2.15 -1.67
N LEU A 198 25.46 1.49 -1.42
CA LEU A 198 24.33 2.08 -0.72
C LEU A 198 24.67 2.33 0.75
N SER A 199 25.34 1.40 1.44
CA SER A 199 25.76 1.65 2.83
C SER A 199 26.78 2.77 2.90
N GLU A 200 27.81 2.77 2.05
CA GLU A 200 28.81 3.86 1.98
C GLU A 200 28.17 5.22 1.68
N TYR A 201 27.18 5.25 0.77
CA TYR A 201 26.41 6.46 0.47
C TYR A 201 25.63 6.95 1.70
N LEU A 202 24.89 6.07 2.38
CA LEU A 202 24.07 6.43 3.55
C LEU A 202 24.90 6.81 4.78
N LEU A 203 26.10 6.23 4.93
CA LEU A 203 27.07 6.59 5.97
C LEU A 203 27.85 7.88 5.66
N GLY A 204 27.74 8.39 4.43
CA GLY A 204 28.47 9.58 3.98
C GLY A 204 29.96 9.33 3.76
N GLU A 205 30.37 8.08 3.56
CA GLU A 205 31.76 7.70 3.29
C GLU A 205 32.13 7.91 1.82
N ALA A 206 31.12 7.88 0.94
CA ALA A 206 31.27 8.11 -0.49
C ALA A 206 31.15 9.60 -0.89
N MET A 207 31.54 9.88 -2.14
CA MET A 207 31.36 11.18 -2.84
C MET A 207 32.21 12.36 -2.33
N THR A 208 31.80 13.58 -2.70
CA THR A 208 32.50 14.84 -2.38
C THR A 208 32.02 15.44 -1.06
N PRO A 209 32.80 16.32 -0.40
CA PRO A 209 32.38 16.96 0.85
C PRO A 209 31.04 17.72 0.76
N LEU A 210 30.69 18.26 -0.41
CA LEU A 210 29.39 18.91 -0.60
C LEU A 210 28.24 17.89 -0.58
N SER A 211 28.41 16.77 -1.29
CA SER A 211 27.42 15.69 -1.32
C SER A 211 27.29 15.01 0.06
N GLN A 212 28.36 14.94 0.84
CA GLN A 212 28.32 14.42 2.22
C GLN A 212 27.49 15.30 3.15
N ILE A 213 27.50 16.63 2.95
CA ILE A 213 26.61 17.54 3.68
C ILE A 213 25.15 17.22 3.32
N ASP A 214 24.84 17.05 2.03
CA ASP A 214 23.49 16.70 1.58
C ASP A 214 22.99 15.36 2.15
N VAL A 215 23.87 14.35 2.24
CA VAL A 215 23.57 13.06 2.87
C VAL A 215 23.37 13.19 4.37
N SER A 216 24.12 14.06 5.06
CA SER A 216 23.99 14.27 6.51
C SER A 216 22.62 14.81 6.94
N HIS A 217 21.86 15.34 5.97
CA HIS A 217 20.49 15.77 6.17
C HIS A 217 19.46 14.64 6.13
N ILE A 218 19.84 13.41 5.76
CA ILE A 218 18.95 12.25 5.81
C ILE A 218 18.69 11.87 7.27
N SER A 219 17.46 12.04 7.74
CA SER A 219 17.08 11.81 9.14
C SER A 219 16.60 10.40 9.44
N ARG A 220 16.14 9.66 8.42
CA ARG A 220 15.57 8.32 8.56
C ARG A 220 15.64 7.54 7.25
N LEU A 221 15.89 6.23 7.37
CA LEU A 221 15.73 5.26 6.30
C LEU A 221 14.45 4.45 6.51
N VAL A 222 13.63 4.30 5.47
CA VAL A 222 12.45 3.44 5.42
C VAL A 222 12.71 2.31 4.43
N ILE A 223 12.58 1.07 4.88
CA ILE A 223 12.70 -0.14 4.05
C ILE A 223 11.30 -0.69 3.81
N ALA A 224 10.81 -0.54 2.58
CA ALA A 224 9.42 -0.83 2.20
C ALA A 224 9.26 -2.24 1.59
N GLY A 225 9.48 -3.28 2.39
CA GLY A 225 9.22 -4.68 2.05
C GLY A 225 10.19 -5.35 1.09
N ASN A 226 10.18 -6.68 1.10
CA ASN A 226 11.07 -7.59 0.37
C ASN A 226 12.53 -7.30 0.70
N SER A 227 12.83 -7.31 1.99
CA SER A 227 14.18 -7.10 2.51
C SER A 227 15.06 -8.32 2.25
N ILE A 228 14.48 -9.52 2.41
CA ILE A 228 15.13 -10.79 2.07
C ILE A 228 14.46 -11.47 0.88
N SER A 229 15.24 -12.25 0.13
CA SER A 229 14.74 -13.15 -0.91
C SER A 229 14.53 -14.55 -0.36
N THR A 230 13.34 -15.11 -0.58
CA THR A 230 13.02 -16.51 -0.25
C THR A 230 13.22 -17.44 -1.43
N THR A 231 13.62 -16.90 -2.58
CA THR A 231 13.84 -17.72 -3.78
C THR A 231 15.26 -18.28 -3.79
N ASP A 232 15.38 -19.58 -3.53
CA ASP A 232 16.50 -20.37 -4.04
C ASP A 232 16.33 -20.48 -5.56
N ARG A 233 16.56 -19.37 -6.30
CA ARG A 233 16.67 -19.41 -7.75
C ARG A 233 17.92 -20.22 -8.07
N LYS A 234 17.79 -21.55 -8.19
CA LYS A 234 18.60 -22.27 -9.18
C LYS A 234 18.26 -21.58 -10.52
N PRO A 235 19.20 -20.90 -11.19
CA PRO A 235 18.95 -20.50 -12.57
C PRO A 235 18.56 -21.77 -13.33
N PRO A 236 17.68 -21.69 -14.35
CA PRO A 236 17.52 -22.79 -15.29
C PRO A 236 18.86 -22.95 -16.01
N ALA A 237 19.77 -23.72 -15.42
CA ALA A 237 20.91 -24.26 -16.12
C ALA A 237 20.33 -25.02 -17.31
N ALA A 238 20.84 -24.69 -18.49
CA ALA A 238 20.53 -25.39 -19.72
C ALA A 238 20.49 -26.90 -19.47
N ASP A 239 19.46 -27.55 -20.00
CA ASP A 239 19.24 -29.01 -20.00
C ASP A 239 20.55 -29.81 -19.99
N GLU A 240 20.95 -30.29 -18.81
CA GLU A 240 21.64 -31.56 -18.68
C GLU A 240 20.76 -32.47 -17.82
N ALA A 241 20.06 -33.34 -18.53
CA ALA A 241 19.22 -34.39 -17.99
C ALA A 241 20.03 -35.33 -17.08
N LEU A 242 20.07 -35.02 -15.79
CA LEU A 242 20.35 -35.99 -14.73
C LEU A 242 19.01 -36.31 -14.05
N PRO A 243 18.67 -37.61 -13.87
CA PRO A 243 17.40 -37.98 -13.27
C PRO A 243 17.44 -37.66 -11.78
N GLU A 244 16.95 -36.48 -11.39
CA GLU A 244 16.69 -36.18 -9.99
C GLU A 244 15.65 -37.19 -9.48
N LYS A 245 16.08 -38.04 -8.54
CA LYS A 245 15.19 -38.94 -7.80
C LYS A 245 14.07 -38.09 -7.23
N LYS A 246 12.83 -38.36 -7.64
CA LYS A 246 11.62 -37.79 -7.04
C LYS A 246 11.58 -38.15 -5.56
N ALA A 247 12.19 -37.33 -4.71
CA ALA A 247 11.92 -37.34 -3.30
C ALA A 247 10.44 -37.01 -3.15
N GLN A 248 9.67 -37.96 -2.61
CA GLN A 248 8.30 -37.71 -2.19
C GLN A 248 8.36 -36.54 -1.20
N LYS A 249 7.97 -35.33 -1.63
CA LYS A 249 7.83 -34.17 -0.74
C LYS A 249 6.73 -34.51 0.24
N LYS A 250 7.14 -35.02 1.41
CA LYS A 250 6.27 -35.31 2.53
C LYS A 250 5.70 -33.97 3.00
N TYR A 251 4.39 -33.92 3.23
CA TYR A 251 3.74 -32.74 3.80
C TYR A 251 4.35 -32.45 5.18
N GLY A 252 5.02 -31.30 5.32
CA GLY A 252 5.74 -30.91 6.53
C GLY A 252 6.91 -29.98 6.23
N TYR A 253 7.23 -29.10 7.20
CA TYR A 253 8.40 -28.21 7.18
C TYR A 253 9.68 -29.06 7.07
N ASP A 254 10.43 -28.87 5.98
CA ASP A 254 11.75 -29.47 5.82
C ASP A 254 12.80 -28.49 6.36
N ALA A 255 13.25 -28.73 7.59
CA ALA A 255 14.27 -27.92 8.24
C ALA A 255 15.61 -27.89 7.47
N SER A 256 15.84 -28.84 6.54
CA SER A 256 17.05 -28.86 5.71
C SER A 256 17.01 -27.89 4.53
N ALA A 257 15.83 -27.35 4.18
CA ALA A 257 15.66 -26.33 3.15
C ALA A 257 15.71 -24.89 3.70
N TYR A 258 15.86 -24.71 5.02
CA TYR A 258 15.93 -23.37 5.61
C TYR A 258 17.34 -22.79 5.45
N ASN A 259 17.43 -21.69 4.70
CA ASN A 259 18.66 -20.92 4.54
C ASN A 259 18.61 -19.65 5.41
N PRO A 260 19.40 -19.56 6.51
CA PRO A 260 19.43 -18.37 7.35
C PRO A 260 20.24 -17.21 6.77
N LEU A 261 21.04 -17.46 5.71
CA LEU A 261 22.00 -16.49 5.18
C LEU A 261 21.35 -15.17 4.71
N PRO A 262 20.23 -15.16 3.97
CA PRO A 262 19.51 -13.93 3.63
C PRO A 262 19.25 -13.01 4.84
N SER A 263 18.71 -13.58 5.92
CA SER A 263 18.39 -12.83 7.14
C SER A 263 19.64 -12.35 7.87
N GLN A 264 20.72 -13.14 7.87
CA GLN A 264 22.00 -12.77 8.48
C GLN A 264 22.68 -11.61 7.74
N LEU A 265 22.68 -11.64 6.40
CA LEU A 265 23.24 -10.55 5.58
C LEU A 265 22.46 -9.26 5.77
N PHE A 266 21.12 -9.35 5.79
CA PHE A 266 20.29 -8.19 6.06
C PHE A 266 20.50 -7.63 7.48
N ASP A 267 20.58 -8.48 8.52
CA ASP A 267 20.88 -8.07 9.90
C ASP A 267 22.23 -7.35 10.00
N ALA A 268 23.26 -7.85 9.30
CA ALA A 268 24.57 -7.20 9.25
C ALA A 268 24.51 -5.82 8.60
N PHE A 269 23.85 -5.71 7.44
CA PHE A 269 23.69 -4.45 6.71
C PHE A 269 22.97 -3.38 7.55
N ILE A 270 21.85 -3.71 8.17
CA ILE A 270 21.13 -2.73 8.99
C ILE A 270 21.91 -2.40 10.28
N ALA A 271 22.60 -3.37 10.89
CA ALA A 271 23.39 -3.14 12.10
C ALA A 271 24.59 -2.20 11.87
N GLU A 272 25.12 -2.15 10.64
CA GLU A 272 26.15 -1.19 10.23
C GLU A 272 25.61 0.23 10.10
N LEU A 273 24.37 0.38 9.62
CA LEU A 273 23.72 1.69 9.42
C LEU A 273 23.12 2.28 10.70
N LEU A 274 22.59 1.42 11.58
CA LEU A 274 21.85 1.82 12.80
C LEU A 274 22.63 2.70 13.78
N PRO A 275 23.97 2.67 13.91
CA PRO A 275 24.70 3.67 14.69
C PRO A 275 24.56 5.11 14.16
N SER A 276 24.26 5.29 12.87
CA SER A 276 24.25 6.58 12.19
C SER A 276 22.83 7.08 11.89
N ILE A 277 21.96 6.21 11.39
CA ILE A 277 20.62 6.56 10.91
C ILE A 277 19.54 5.63 11.48
N PRO A 278 18.40 6.14 11.98
CA PRO A 278 17.28 5.30 12.38
C PRO A 278 16.60 4.67 11.16
N ILE A 279 16.20 3.40 11.31
CA ILE A 279 15.61 2.58 10.26
C ILE A 279 14.22 2.11 10.65
N THR A 280 13.25 2.36 9.79
CA THR A 280 11.89 1.80 9.88
C THR A 280 11.72 0.74 8.79
N MET A 281 11.33 -0.48 9.18
CA MET A 281 11.19 -1.62 8.25
C MET A 281 9.73 -2.09 8.19
N LEU A 282 9.16 -2.07 6.98
CA LEU A 282 7.88 -2.69 6.65
C LEU A 282 8.15 -4.09 6.08
N PRO A 283 7.42 -5.14 6.48
CA PRO A 283 7.50 -6.44 5.84
C PRO A 283 6.86 -6.43 4.44
N GLY A 284 7.47 -7.17 3.52
CA GLY A 284 6.93 -7.51 2.20
C GLY A 284 6.46 -8.96 2.11
N ALA A 285 6.16 -9.41 0.89
CA ALA A 285 5.63 -10.75 0.64
C ALA A 285 6.67 -11.86 0.87
N GLN A 286 7.96 -11.51 0.75
CA GLN A 286 9.07 -12.44 0.93
C GLN A 286 9.69 -12.39 2.33
N ASP A 287 9.32 -11.39 3.14
CA ASP A 287 9.87 -11.25 4.49
C ASP A 287 9.21 -12.25 5.46
N PRO A 288 9.86 -12.59 6.60
CA PRO A 288 9.37 -13.59 7.54
C PRO A 288 8.25 -13.03 8.45
N ALA A 289 7.17 -12.59 7.81
CA ALA A 289 5.93 -12.13 8.42
C ALA A 289 4.75 -13.05 7.99
N ASN A 290 3.55 -12.80 8.52
CA ASN A 290 2.37 -13.50 8.05
C ASN A 290 2.07 -13.17 6.57
N ALA A 291 1.54 -14.16 5.85
CA ALA A 291 1.16 -14.02 4.44
C ALA A 291 -0.12 -13.18 4.24
N SER A 292 -1.02 -13.19 5.22
CA SER A 292 -2.26 -12.41 5.19
C SER A 292 -1.99 -10.92 5.40
N TYR A 293 -2.78 -10.08 4.76
CA TYR A 293 -2.82 -8.65 5.01
C TYR A 293 -3.74 -8.32 6.21
N PRO A 294 -3.43 -7.32 7.05
CA PRO A 294 -2.15 -6.65 7.18
C PRO A 294 -1.07 -7.58 7.74
N GLN A 295 0.16 -7.40 7.29
CA GLN A 295 1.31 -8.12 7.81
C GLN A 295 1.78 -7.50 9.13
N GLN A 296 2.05 -8.34 10.12
CA GLN A 296 2.57 -7.96 11.42
C GLN A 296 4.06 -7.65 11.35
N PRO A 297 4.59 -6.83 12.27
CA PRO A 297 6.02 -6.53 12.33
C PRO A 297 6.87 -7.78 12.41
N VAL A 298 8.02 -7.78 11.73
CA VAL A 298 9.00 -8.85 11.86
C VAL A 298 9.56 -8.85 13.29
N HIS A 299 9.58 -10.02 13.91
CA HIS A 299 10.00 -10.15 15.30
C HIS A 299 11.50 -9.82 15.46
N PRO A 300 11.92 -8.96 16.40
CA PRO A 300 13.32 -8.55 16.57
C PRO A 300 14.32 -9.69 16.81
N ALA A 301 13.86 -10.85 17.27
CA ALA A 301 14.70 -12.05 17.41
C ALA A 301 15.28 -12.55 16.07
N MET A 302 14.71 -12.14 14.93
CA MET A 302 15.27 -12.41 13.61
C MET A 302 16.54 -11.62 13.32
N PHE A 303 16.84 -10.59 14.12
CA PHE A 303 17.93 -9.64 13.91
C PHE A 303 18.85 -9.56 15.14
N PRO A 304 19.71 -10.57 15.38
CA PRO A 304 20.56 -10.65 16.58
C PRO A 304 21.46 -9.44 16.81
N SER A 305 21.91 -8.78 15.74
CA SER A 305 22.82 -7.63 15.78
C SER A 305 22.03 -6.32 15.89
N ALA A 306 21.00 -6.15 15.05
CA ALA A 306 20.18 -4.95 15.01
C ALA A 306 19.23 -4.79 16.22
N ARG A 307 18.84 -5.89 16.88
CA ARG A 307 17.93 -5.87 18.03
C ARG A 307 18.39 -4.97 19.18
N ALA A 308 19.69 -4.70 19.28
CA ALA A 308 20.24 -3.80 20.30
C ALA A 308 19.73 -2.35 20.13
N TYR A 309 19.33 -1.98 18.91
CA TYR A 309 18.76 -0.68 18.56
C TYR A 309 17.22 -0.70 18.51
N ALA A 310 16.61 -1.87 18.69
CA ALA A 310 15.16 -2.00 18.77
C ALA A 310 14.65 -1.45 20.11
N ARG A 311 13.36 -1.10 20.16
CA ARG A 311 12.72 -0.62 21.38
C ARG A 311 12.85 -1.67 22.49
N ASP A 312 13.25 -1.23 23.69
CA ASP A 312 13.19 -2.08 24.88
C ASP A 312 11.71 -2.49 25.13
N PRO A 313 11.40 -3.80 25.17
CA PRO A 313 10.05 -4.28 25.47
C PRO A 313 9.50 -3.76 26.81
N ALA A 314 10.38 -3.45 27.79
CA ALA A 314 10.00 -2.92 29.09
C ALA A 314 9.76 -1.39 29.10
N ALA A 315 10.22 -0.67 28.07
CA ALA A 315 9.99 0.76 27.96
C ALA A 315 8.53 1.09 27.58
N PRO A 316 8.02 2.28 27.90
CA PRO A 316 6.73 2.76 27.39
C PRO A 316 6.70 2.75 25.85
N ALA A 317 5.54 2.48 25.26
CA ALA A 317 5.35 2.47 23.81
C ALA A 317 5.38 3.88 23.17
N THR A 318 5.80 4.91 23.91
CA THR A 318 5.68 6.32 23.52
C THR A 318 6.80 6.78 22.60
N GLN A 319 7.91 6.04 22.46
CA GLN A 319 8.97 6.33 21.51
C GLN A 319 9.44 5.05 20.81
N PRO A 320 9.51 5.05 19.47
CA PRO A 320 10.07 3.92 18.73
C PRO A 320 11.58 3.79 18.99
N GLY A 321 12.10 2.57 18.83
CA GLY A 321 13.54 2.35 18.81
C GLY A 321 14.18 2.99 17.57
N TRP A 322 15.51 3.01 17.52
CA TRP A 322 16.22 3.40 16.31
C TRP A 322 16.04 2.38 15.19
N PHE A 323 15.88 1.10 15.54
CA PHE A 323 15.37 0.09 14.63
C PHE A 323 13.90 -0.20 14.96
N ASP A 324 13.02 0.13 14.03
CA ASP A 324 11.57 0.02 14.21
C ASP A 324 10.96 -0.90 13.14
N THR A 325 10.57 -2.11 13.54
CA THR A 325 9.81 -3.01 12.65
C THR A 325 8.32 -2.70 12.81
N VAL A 326 7.66 -2.43 11.69
CA VAL A 326 6.27 -1.95 11.68
C VAL A 326 5.36 -2.88 10.86
N THR A 327 4.06 -2.62 10.87
CA THR A 327 3.08 -3.37 10.08
C THR A 327 3.17 -3.03 8.60
N ASN A 328 2.54 -3.85 7.74
CA ASN A 328 2.25 -3.50 6.35
C ASN A 328 0.75 -3.71 6.09
N PRO A 329 -0.06 -2.68 5.81
CA PRO A 329 0.31 -1.26 5.65
C PRO A 329 0.84 -0.59 6.91
N TRP A 330 1.54 0.52 6.72
CA TRP A 330 2.06 1.37 7.80
C TRP A 330 1.56 2.80 7.66
N GLU A 331 1.14 3.39 8.77
CA GLU A 331 0.82 4.81 8.88
C GLU A 331 1.60 5.44 10.02
N ALA A 332 2.18 6.62 9.79
CA ALA A 332 2.90 7.38 10.82
C ALA A 332 2.92 8.88 10.52
N GLU A 333 3.23 9.69 11.54
CA GLU A 333 3.60 11.09 11.37
C GLU A 333 5.13 11.22 11.41
N LEU A 334 5.73 11.69 10.32
CA LEU A 334 7.18 11.96 10.20
C LEU A 334 7.38 13.43 9.89
N GLU A 335 8.16 14.15 10.71
CA GLU A 335 8.41 15.59 10.54
C GLU A 335 7.12 16.43 10.38
N GLY A 336 6.06 16.02 11.07
CA GLY A 336 4.73 16.64 11.02
C GLY A 336 3.83 16.16 9.88
N TRP A 337 4.36 15.40 8.92
CA TRP A 337 3.61 14.91 7.77
C TRP A 337 3.08 13.51 7.99
N ARG A 338 1.87 13.25 7.50
CA ARG A 338 1.26 11.93 7.58
C ARG A 338 1.66 11.05 6.39
N PHE A 339 2.34 9.96 6.68
CA PHE A 339 2.78 8.97 5.70
C PHE A 339 1.83 7.77 5.73
N LEU A 340 1.50 7.26 4.55
CA LEU A 340 0.95 5.93 4.34
C LEU A 340 1.95 5.16 3.47
N GLY A 341 2.36 3.98 3.92
CA GLY A 341 3.36 3.16 3.24
C GLY A 341 2.90 1.71 3.09
N THR A 342 3.15 1.11 1.94
CA THR A 342 2.95 -0.34 1.75
C THR A 342 4.13 -1.02 1.08
N GLY A 343 4.24 -2.33 1.27
CA GLY A 343 5.24 -3.19 0.63
C GLY A 343 4.98 -3.49 -0.85
N GLY A 344 3.92 -2.96 -1.47
CA GLY A 344 3.62 -3.14 -2.90
C GLY A 344 2.43 -4.06 -3.20
N GLN A 345 2.11 -5.01 -2.33
CA GLN A 345 1.19 -6.11 -2.63
C GLN A 345 -0.24 -5.65 -2.96
N ASN A 346 -0.69 -4.57 -2.34
CA ASN A 346 -2.01 -3.99 -2.58
C ASN A 346 -2.15 -3.43 -4.01
N VAL A 347 -1.15 -2.68 -4.49
CA VAL A 347 -1.16 -2.15 -5.86
C VAL A 347 -0.93 -3.27 -6.87
N ASP A 348 -0.07 -4.24 -6.56
CA ASP A 348 0.14 -5.42 -7.40
C ASP A 348 -1.11 -6.27 -7.56
N ASP A 349 -1.94 -6.37 -6.52
CA ASP A 349 -3.19 -7.10 -6.62
C ASP A 349 -4.24 -6.32 -7.43
N VAL A 350 -4.36 -5.00 -7.24
CA VAL A 350 -5.21 -4.13 -8.08
C VAL A 350 -4.78 -4.18 -9.55
N PHE A 351 -3.48 -4.22 -9.83
CA PHE A 351 -2.95 -4.33 -11.20
C PHE A 351 -3.43 -5.58 -11.94
N LYS A 352 -3.70 -6.68 -11.23
CA LYS A 352 -4.24 -7.90 -11.85
C LYS A 352 -5.66 -7.68 -12.38
N TYR A 353 -6.44 -6.78 -11.80
CA TYR A 353 -7.83 -6.52 -12.19
C TYR A 353 -7.96 -5.61 -13.40
N VAL A 354 -6.96 -4.79 -13.69
CA VAL A 354 -7.08 -3.70 -14.66
C VAL A 354 -6.22 -3.95 -15.91
N GLY A 355 -6.77 -3.60 -17.06
CA GLY A 355 -6.05 -3.70 -18.34
C GLY A 355 -4.88 -2.73 -18.47
N SER A 356 -4.87 -1.64 -17.68
CA SER A 356 -3.83 -0.61 -17.68
C SER A 356 -2.56 -1.04 -16.92
N ASP A 357 -1.43 -0.42 -17.26
CA ASP A 357 -0.16 -0.56 -16.55
C ASP A 357 0.18 0.68 -15.69
N ASP A 358 -0.73 1.66 -15.62
CA ASP A 358 -0.57 2.88 -14.85
C ASP A 358 -0.72 2.64 -13.33
N ARG A 359 0.39 2.32 -12.67
CA ARG A 359 0.45 2.11 -11.21
C ARG A 359 0.10 3.36 -10.42
N LEU A 360 0.45 4.56 -10.90
CA LEU A 360 0.09 5.81 -10.24
C LEU A 360 -1.41 6.08 -10.33
N GLY A 361 -2.03 5.80 -11.48
CA GLY A 361 -3.49 5.86 -11.63
C GLY A 361 -4.21 4.91 -10.69
N MET A 362 -3.66 3.70 -10.46
CA MET A 362 -4.19 2.76 -9.46
C MET A 362 -4.07 3.31 -8.04
N MET A 363 -2.92 3.88 -7.67
CA MET A 363 -2.72 4.52 -6.37
C MET A 363 -3.67 5.71 -6.16
N GLU A 364 -3.85 6.55 -7.17
CA GLU A 364 -4.82 7.65 -7.13
C GLU A 364 -6.23 7.12 -6.93
N ALA A 365 -6.62 6.09 -7.69
CA ALA A 365 -7.94 5.48 -7.56
C ALA A 365 -8.15 4.92 -6.15
N MET A 366 -7.17 4.25 -5.56
CA MET A 366 -7.23 3.75 -4.18
C MET A 366 -7.42 4.87 -3.14
N CYS A 367 -6.74 6.02 -3.32
CA CYS A 367 -6.99 7.21 -2.49
C CYS A 367 -8.42 7.74 -2.67
N ARG A 368 -8.91 7.83 -3.92
CA ARG A 368 -10.26 8.31 -4.23
C ARG A 368 -11.37 7.34 -3.80
N TRP A 369 -11.06 6.05 -3.67
CA TRP A 369 -11.93 5.05 -3.07
C TRP A 369 -11.88 5.04 -1.54
N ARG A 370 -10.96 5.81 -0.93
CA ARG A 370 -10.66 5.78 0.51
C ARG A 370 -10.34 4.38 1.03
N CYS A 371 -9.64 3.56 0.23
CA CYS A 371 -9.27 2.21 0.63
C CYS A 371 -7.89 1.81 0.11
N CYS A 372 -6.98 1.48 1.02
CA CYS A 372 -5.59 1.13 0.67
C CYS A 372 -5.44 -0.33 0.20
N ALA A 373 -6.47 -1.17 0.32
CA ALA A 373 -6.48 -2.55 -0.14
C ALA A 373 -7.90 -3.00 -0.54
N PRO A 374 -8.47 -2.45 -1.62
CA PRO A 374 -9.87 -2.70 -1.99
C PRO A 374 -10.13 -4.18 -2.33
N THR A 375 -9.17 -4.86 -2.94
CA THR A 375 -9.29 -6.27 -3.35
C THR A 375 -9.16 -7.27 -2.19
N ALA A 376 -8.91 -6.79 -0.97
CA ALA A 376 -8.98 -7.62 0.23
C ALA A 376 -10.44 -7.79 0.69
N PRO A 377 -10.90 -9.02 1.03
CA PRO A 377 -10.12 -10.25 1.20
C PRO A 377 -10.13 -11.17 -0.04
N ASP A 378 -10.79 -10.78 -1.14
CA ASP A 378 -11.13 -11.66 -2.28
C ASP A 378 -9.88 -12.26 -2.95
N THR A 379 -8.97 -11.41 -3.43
CA THR A 379 -7.73 -11.85 -4.09
C THR A 379 -6.48 -11.48 -3.34
N LEU A 380 -6.48 -10.34 -2.64
CA LEU A 380 -5.47 -10.05 -1.63
C LEU A 380 -5.93 -10.66 -0.31
N TRP A 381 -5.39 -11.83 0.04
CA TRP A 381 -5.78 -12.52 1.25
C TRP A 381 -5.55 -11.66 2.48
N SER A 382 -6.59 -11.47 3.28
CA SER A 382 -6.52 -10.67 4.50
C SER A 382 -7.13 -11.39 5.69
N TYR A 383 -6.76 -10.93 6.88
CA TYR A 383 -7.42 -11.35 8.10
C TYR A 383 -8.92 -10.98 8.06
N PRO A 384 -9.84 -11.88 8.45
CA PRO A 384 -11.27 -11.63 8.38
C PRO A 384 -11.74 -10.76 9.54
N PHE A 385 -11.51 -9.44 9.46
CA PHE A 385 -11.93 -8.52 10.52
C PHE A 385 -13.45 -8.47 10.70
N GLN A 386 -13.86 -8.49 11.98
CA GLN A 386 -15.25 -8.52 12.43
C GLN A 386 -15.76 -7.15 12.89
N ASP A 387 -14.90 -6.35 13.53
CA ASP A 387 -15.31 -5.08 14.15
C ASP A 387 -14.89 -3.85 13.35
N ASP A 388 -13.73 -3.89 12.69
CA ASP A 388 -13.16 -2.75 11.97
C ASP A 388 -12.49 -3.19 10.66
N ASP A 389 -12.69 -2.45 9.56
CA ASP A 389 -11.86 -2.61 8.36
C ASP A 389 -10.69 -1.61 8.41
N PRO A 390 -9.44 -2.06 8.67
CA PRO A 390 -8.28 -1.18 8.81
C PRO A 390 -7.78 -0.63 7.47
N PHE A 391 -8.29 -1.14 6.34
CA PHE A 391 -7.86 -0.67 5.02
C PHE A 391 -8.59 0.60 4.58
N VAL A 392 -9.60 1.04 5.33
CA VAL A 392 -10.34 2.28 5.04
C VAL A 392 -9.53 3.49 5.48
N MET A 393 -9.23 4.39 4.53
CA MET A 393 -8.54 5.64 4.77
C MET A 393 -9.52 6.65 5.40
N GLN A 394 -9.47 6.79 6.73
CA GLN A 394 -10.31 7.74 7.45
C GLN A 394 -9.85 9.20 7.27
N THR A 395 -8.55 9.38 7.16
CA THR A 395 -7.88 10.68 7.02
C THR A 395 -6.87 10.59 5.88
N CYS A 396 -6.67 11.70 5.17
CA CYS A 396 -5.84 11.73 3.98
C CYS A 396 -4.35 11.72 4.36
N PRO A 397 -3.52 10.85 3.76
CA PRO A 397 -2.08 10.96 3.90
C PRO A 397 -1.59 12.21 3.15
N HIS A 398 -0.46 12.76 3.58
CA HIS A 398 0.26 13.78 2.81
C HIS A 398 1.18 13.13 1.77
N LEU A 399 1.72 11.96 2.13
CA LEU A 399 2.54 11.14 1.26
C LEU A 399 2.07 9.70 1.31
N TYR A 400 1.80 9.12 0.14
CA TYR A 400 1.48 7.72 -0.03
C TYR A 400 2.55 7.07 -0.91
N PHE A 401 3.38 6.20 -0.32
CA PHE A 401 4.40 5.45 -1.03
C PHE A 401 4.07 3.96 -1.11
N VAL A 402 4.50 3.33 -2.20
CA VAL A 402 4.29 1.90 -2.47
C VAL A 402 5.62 1.30 -2.91
N GLY A 403 6.11 0.33 -2.14
CA GLY A 403 7.34 -0.40 -2.42
C GLY A 403 7.21 -1.43 -3.54
N ASN A 404 8.35 -2.00 -3.94
CA ASN A 404 8.48 -3.11 -4.87
C ASN A 404 7.81 -2.89 -6.23
N GLN A 405 7.76 -1.64 -6.69
CA GLN A 405 7.22 -1.31 -8.00
C GLN A 405 8.28 -1.51 -9.11
N PRO A 406 7.89 -1.65 -10.39
CA PRO A 406 8.86 -1.87 -11.47
C PRO A 406 9.69 -0.62 -11.79
N HIS A 407 9.11 0.57 -11.62
CA HIS A 407 9.74 1.85 -11.98
C HIS A 407 9.45 2.93 -10.94
N PHE A 408 10.40 3.84 -10.76
CA PHE A 408 10.19 5.07 -9.99
C PHE A 408 9.28 6.04 -10.75
N THR A 409 8.20 6.45 -10.11
CA THR A 409 7.28 7.47 -10.61
C THR A 409 6.66 8.23 -9.44
N THR A 410 6.29 9.49 -9.67
CA THR A 410 5.63 10.32 -8.65
C THR A 410 4.60 11.24 -9.28
N LYS A 411 3.53 11.53 -8.52
CA LYS A 411 2.46 12.45 -8.91
C LYS A 411 1.88 13.13 -7.67
N VAL A 412 1.43 14.37 -7.81
CA VAL A 412 0.62 15.04 -6.79
C VAL A 412 -0.84 15.01 -7.24
N ILE A 413 -1.72 14.58 -6.34
CA ILE A 413 -3.17 14.62 -6.54
C ILE A 413 -3.79 15.64 -5.58
N HIS A 414 -4.83 16.31 -6.04
CA HIS A 414 -5.54 17.32 -5.26
C HIS A 414 -6.99 16.88 -5.02
N GLY A 415 -7.50 17.21 -3.84
CA GLY A 415 -8.88 16.97 -3.44
C GLY A 415 -9.74 18.24 -3.49
N PRO A 416 -11.07 18.08 -3.42
CA PRO A 416 -12.03 19.18 -3.50
C PRO A 416 -11.98 20.12 -2.29
N GLU A 417 -11.51 19.65 -1.13
CA GLU A 417 -11.41 20.43 0.11
C GLU A 417 -9.99 20.99 0.32
N GLY A 418 -9.18 21.08 -0.75
CA GLY A 418 -7.81 21.59 -0.70
C GLY A 418 -6.77 20.56 -0.25
N GLN A 419 -7.13 19.28 -0.17
CA GLN A 419 -6.17 18.22 0.14
C GLN A 419 -5.10 18.11 -0.96
N SER A 420 -3.87 17.79 -0.58
CA SER A 420 -2.78 17.50 -1.52
C SER A 420 -2.02 16.25 -1.07
N VAL A 421 -1.95 15.25 -1.95
CA VAL A 421 -1.27 13.97 -1.66
C VAL A 421 -0.17 13.72 -2.67
N ARG A 422 1.05 13.50 -2.19
CA ARG A 422 2.18 13.01 -3.00
C ARG A 422 2.13 11.49 -3.09
N LEU A 423 1.94 10.98 -4.30
CA LEU A 423 2.04 9.56 -4.62
C LEU A 423 3.46 9.24 -5.08
N VAL A 424 4.03 8.14 -4.58
CA VAL A 424 5.40 7.70 -4.93
C VAL A 424 5.45 6.18 -5.12
N THR A 425 5.87 5.74 -6.31
CA THR A 425 6.24 4.34 -6.52
C THR A 425 7.74 4.18 -6.26
N VAL A 426 8.08 3.35 -5.28
CA VAL A 426 9.47 3.05 -4.95
C VAL A 426 9.84 1.75 -5.66
N PRO A 427 10.84 1.77 -6.55
CA PRO A 427 11.19 0.58 -7.30
C PRO A 427 11.95 -0.43 -6.45
N SER A 428 11.98 -1.69 -6.92
CA SER A 428 12.85 -2.71 -6.33
C SER A 428 14.33 -2.34 -6.53
N PHE A 429 15.08 -2.21 -5.45
CA PHE A 429 16.51 -1.91 -5.48
C PHE A 429 17.31 -3.04 -6.17
N ALA A 430 16.93 -4.29 -5.92
CA ALA A 430 17.53 -5.45 -6.58
C ALA A 430 17.42 -5.41 -8.12
N GLU A 431 16.44 -4.71 -8.68
CA GLU A 431 16.28 -4.56 -10.13
C GLU A 431 16.84 -3.24 -10.67
N THR A 432 16.58 -2.13 -9.98
CA THR A 432 16.82 -0.78 -10.51
C THR A 432 18.04 -0.08 -9.92
N LYS A 433 18.48 -0.49 -8.71
CA LYS A 433 19.52 0.17 -7.91
C LYS A 433 19.17 1.60 -7.51
N GLU A 434 17.87 1.87 -7.35
CA GLU A 434 17.36 3.21 -7.07
C GLU A 434 16.89 3.34 -5.62
N LEU A 435 17.26 4.46 -5.01
CA LEU A 435 16.81 4.96 -3.72
C LEU A 435 15.96 6.22 -3.96
N VAL A 436 14.95 6.43 -3.13
CA VAL A 436 14.12 7.63 -3.16
C VAL A 436 14.40 8.50 -1.94
N LEU A 437 14.64 9.79 -2.14
CA LEU A 437 14.78 10.79 -1.08
C LEU A 437 13.56 11.72 -1.11
N ILE A 438 12.99 11.99 0.06
CA ILE A 438 11.85 12.90 0.22
C ILE A 438 12.30 14.07 1.09
N ASP A 439 12.15 15.28 0.56
CA ASP A 439 12.36 16.51 1.32
C ASP A 439 11.18 16.74 2.27
N THR A 440 11.47 16.89 3.56
CA THR A 440 10.43 17.05 4.60
C THR A 440 9.92 18.49 4.73
N GLU A 441 10.48 19.46 4.03
CA GLU A 441 9.94 20.81 3.95
C GLU A 441 8.94 20.94 2.80
N THR A 442 9.27 20.37 1.64
CA THR A 442 8.51 20.57 0.39
C THR A 442 7.70 19.35 -0.08
N LEU A 443 8.00 18.16 0.46
CA LEU A 443 7.54 16.87 -0.08
C LEU A 443 7.94 16.67 -1.55
N GLU A 444 9.01 17.32 -2.00
CA GLU A 444 9.66 17.01 -3.26
C GLU A 444 10.43 15.70 -3.16
N VAL A 445 10.49 15.00 -4.29
CA VAL A 445 11.01 13.64 -4.35
C VAL A 445 12.18 13.61 -5.32
N GLU A 446 13.33 13.19 -4.81
CA GLU A 446 14.56 13.02 -5.56
C GLU A 446 14.86 11.52 -5.70
N ARG A 447 15.35 11.12 -6.88
CA ARG A 447 15.78 9.74 -7.13
C ARG A 447 17.29 9.67 -7.20
N VAL A 448 17.88 8.82 -6.38
CA VAL A 448 19.32 8.51 -6.39
C VAL A 448 19.50 7.13 -7.00
N LYS A 449 20.29 7.03 -8.07
CA LYS A 449 20.63 5.76 -8.70
C LYS A 449 22.07 5.38 -8.39
N ILE A 450 22.24 4.19 -7.82
CA ILE A 450 23.54 3.61 -7.51
C ILE A 450 23.98 2.75 -8.69
N SER A 451 25.21 2.94 -9.14
CA SER A 451 25.76 2.18 -10.26
C SER A 451 27.24 1.97 -10.02
N ALA A 452 27.66 0.71 -10.01
CA ALA A 452 29.06 0.35 -10.19
C ALA A 452 29.36 0.50 -11.69
N THR A 453 30.08 1.55 -12.07
CA THR A 453 30.51 1.79 -13.46
C THR A 453 32.01 1.67 -13.56
#